data_AF-A0A842W0X4-F1
#
_entry.id   AF-A0A842W0X4-F1
#
_cell.length_a   1.000
_cell.length_b   1.000
_cell.length_c   1.000
_cell.angle_alpha   90.00
_cell.angle_beta   90.00
_cell.angle_gamma   90.00
#
_symmetry.space_group_name_H-M   'P 1'
#
loop_
_entity.id
_entity.type
_entity.pdbx_description
1 polymer ?
#
loop_
_entity_poly.entity_id
_entity_poly.type
_entity_poly.pdbx_seq_one_letter_code
_entity_poly.pdbx_strand_id
1 'polypeptide(L)'
;MNPNKKKAFISVGIILIILISYLITPIYIVFDVLNVPLDYDVDNSDWIEPDLAEMASMQDEFEYYLNEYHLPMNYTLSILWNEDYSEILTYIVTGDACIWTGMMLAAQAFRYGAARNSGNVSEMDKALSMVRKVLSGVTLLLAVPNGGIGPEYGGILARSVLSPDENRSLYHQYLFGSSKDIFNGSGIYKQWQWVGYPSIDQHSGIVFGLTRVALSVAPFDETISETTKLLTQQLVEHYLKTNWMITDAGGRTTGQDIDISTEEGSFAVLSFLKMAQLANPKSDRYQSLYNHYAYERGYIFYLKPPIPLKYLNYYNYYSLNLYMLLFYHLAEAEEDKFLKNVYQRFFLNNFYKVFKSSRNAWYNCAYLGIMGNKDADIARDIADQLMRFGLEDEPGHTRIPDRGGGRTPIPADQYGTEPLIRWRAFIENNTFGRFFYGWVDGILPNLDEILNAPKTTDQYQQEDFIWQRTPWTPGYHWNHEEYRQDSGLSYLLPYYMGIYYSVWEDLE
;
A
#
# COMPACT_ATOMS: atom_id res chain seq x y z
N MET A 1 63.86 6.17 9.81
CA MET A 1 62.83 6.77 10.70
C MET A 1 63.23 6.54 12.14
N ASN A 2 63.19 7.55 13.02
CA ASN A 2 63.52 7.40 14.45
C ASN A 2 62.65 6.28 15.06
N PRO A 3 63.21 5.31 15.82
CA PRO A 3 62.44 4.21 16.44
C PRO A 3 61.21 4.67 17.22
N ASN A 4 61.28 5.83 17.86
CA ASN A 4 60.15 6.42 18.59
C ASN A 4 59.06 6.91 17.64
N LYS A 5 59.43 7.48 16.49
CA LYS A 5 58.47 7.85 15.43
C LYS A 5 57.80 6.63 14.82
N LYS A 6 58.52 5.51 14.66
CA LYS A 6 57.95 4.23 14.19
C LYS A 6 56.94 3.66 15.18
N LYS A 7 57.27 3.63 16.47
CA LYS A 7 56.35 3.20 17.53
C LYS A 7 55.09 4.09 17.57
N ALA A 8 55.26 5.41 17.56
CA ALA A 8 54.15 6.35 17.55
C ALA A 8 53.23 6.17 16.33
N PHE A 9 53.81 6.01 15.13
CA PHE A 9 53.03 5.77 13.91
C PHE A 9 52.23 4.46 13.99
N ILE A 10 52.84 3.37 14.48
CA ILE A 10 52.15 2.09 14.68
C ILE A 10 51.02 2.24 15.70
N SER A 11 51.26 2.90 16.83
CA SER A 11 50.24 3.12 17.87
C SER A 11 49.05 3.95 17.34
N VAL A 12 49.32 5.02 16.59
CA VAL A 12 48.25 5.82 15.97
C VAL A 12 47.47 4.99 14.95
N GLY A 13 48.14 4.19 14.13
CA GLY A 13 47.48 3.28 13.20
C GLY A 13 46.56 2.28 13.89
N ILE A 14 47.01 1.66 14.99
CA ILE A 14 46.20 0.74 15.78
C ILE A 14 44.97 1.44 16.38
N ILE A 15 45.15 2.63 16.97
CA ILE A 15 44.04 3.42 17.53
C ILE A 15 43.01 3.75 16.45
N LEU A 16 43.48 4.16 15.26
CA LEU A 16 42.59 4.50 14.15
C LEU A 16 41.80 3.27 13.67
N ILE A 17 42.44 2.10 13.57
CA ILE A 17 41.76 0.84 13.21
C ILE A 17 40.70 0.48 14.26
N ILE A 18 41.01 0.64 15.55
CA ILE A 18 40.04 0.39 16.63
C ILE A 18 38.86 1.36 16.54
N LEU A 19 39.10 2.65 16.32
CA LEU A 19 38.04 3.65 16.19
C LEU A 19 37.17 3.41 14.94
N ILE A 20 37.78 3.07 13.81
CA ILE A 20 37.05 2.75 12.58
C ILE A 20 36.22 1.48 12.79
N SER A 21 36.78 0.42 13.38
CA SER A 21 36.02 -0.79 13.71
C SER A 21 34.88 -0.48 14.67
N TYR A 22 35.12 0.32 15.70
CA TYR A 22 34.11 0.70 16.68
C TYR A 22 32.91 1.41 16.05
N LEU A 23 33.12 2.20 14.99
CA LEU A 23 32.06 2.91 14.27
C LEU A 23 31.40 2.06 13.18
N ILE A 24 32.18 1.28 12.43
CA ILE A 24 31.68 0.50 11.29
C ILE A 24 31.00 -0.80 11.74
N THR A 25 31.51 -1.46 12.78
CA THR A 25 30.96 -2.75 13.23
C THR A 25 29.49 -2.64 13.66
N PRO A 26 29.04 -1.66 14.46
CA PRO A 26 27.62 -1.49 14.77
C PRO A 26 26.75 -1.31 13.53
N ILE A 27 27.22 -0.50 12.58
CA ILE A 27 26.54 -0.27 11.30
C ILE A 27 26.43 -1.58 10.52
N TYR A 28 27.51 -2.36 10.48
CA TYR A 28 27.54 -3.68 9.84
C TYR A 28 26.59 -4.67 10.53
N ILE A 29 26.57 -4.72 11.86
CA ILE A 29 25.66 -5.57 12.65
C ILE A 29 24.20 -5.27 12.27
N VAL A 30 23.82 -3.99 12.29
CA VAL A 30 22.48 -3.56 11.91
C VAL A 30 22.19 -3.91 10.45
N PHE A 31 23.14 -3.68 9.54
CA PHE A 31 22.94 -4.03 8.12
C PHE A 31 22.79 -5.53 7.88
N ASP A 32 23.54 -6.36 8.58
CA ASP A 32 23.50 -7.81 8.47
C ASP A 32 22.12 -8.35 8.89
N VAL A 33 21.55 -7.81 9.99
CA VAL A 33 20.18 -8.12 10.40
C VAL A 33 19.15 -7.60 9.40
N LEU A 34 19.29 -6.36 8.92
CA LEU A 34 18.33 -5.74 8.00
C LEU A 34 18.37 -6.32 6.57
N ASN A 35 19.42 -7.06 6.21
CA ASN A 35 19.51 -7.71 4.90
C ASN A 35 18.86 -9.10 4.88
N VAL A 36 18.46 -9.68 6.02
CA VAL A 36 17.80 -11.01 6.06
C VAL A 36 16.62 -11.11 5.10
N PRO A 37 15.69 -10.14 5.04
CA PRO A 37 14.61 -10.20 4.06
C PRO A 37 15.13 -10.24 2.62
N LEU A 38 16.19 -9.50 2.30
CA LEU A 38 16.70 -9.37 0.93
C LEU A 38 17.35 -10.66 0.41
N ASP A 39 17.92 -11.44 1.33
CA ASP A 39 18.69 -12.64 1.07
C ASP A 39 17.87 -13.93 1.29
N TYR A 40 16.62 -13.81 1.76
CA TYR A 40 15.72 -14.95 1.92
C TYR A 40 15.28 -15.50 0.55
N ASP A 41 15.53 -16.78 0.35
CA ASP A 41 15.00 -17.55 -0.77
C ASP A 41 13.66 -18.16 -0.34
N VAL A 42 12.61 -17.93 -1.15
CA VAL A 42 11.27 -18.37 -0.81
C VAL A 42 11.20 -19.90 -0.81
N ASP A 43 10.91 -20.48 0.36
CA ASP A 43 10.60 -21.89 0.51
C ASP A 43 9.20 -22.17 -0.06
N ASN A 44 9.13 -23.14 -0.96
CA ASN A 44 7.91 -23.58 -1.63
C ASN A 44 7.45 -24.99 -1.25
N SER A 45 8.09 -25.60 -0.24
CA SER A 45 7.79 -26.96 0.18
C SER A 45 6.41 -27.12 0.83
N ASP A 46 5.81 -26.04 1.33
CA ASP A 46 4.51 -26.01 2.02
C ASP A 46 3.40 -25.32 1.21
N TRP A 47 3.64 -25.00 -0.06
CA TRP A 47 2.67 -24.27 -0.88
C TRP A 47 1.40 -25.10 -1.14
N ILE A 48 0.25 -24.48 -0.95
CA ILE A 48 -1.05 -25.04 -1.31
C ILE A 48 -1.14 -25.12 -2.84
N GLU A 49 -1.56 -26.27 -3.36
CA GLU A 49 -1.80 -26.41 -4.79
C GLU A 49 -2.95 -25.47 -5.22
N PRO A 50 -2.78 -24.68 -6.29
CA PRO A 50 -3.81 -23.75 -6.73
C PRO A 50 -5.12 -24.44 -7.09
N ASP A 51 -6.24 -23.95 -6.54
CA ASP A 51 -7.60 -24.31 -6.98
C ASP A 51 -8.31 -23.04 -7.49
N LEU A 52 -8.32 -22.88 -8.81
CA LEU A 52 -8.92 -21.70 -9.45
C LEU A 52 -10.44 -21.62 -9.24
N ALA A 53 -11.11 -22.77 -9.08
CA ALA A 53 -12.56 -22.79 -8.85
C ALA A 53 -12.87 -22.36 -7.41
N GLU A 54 -12.09 -22.81 -6.44
CA GLU A 54 -12.20 -22.36 -5.06
C GLU A 54 -11.91 -20.86 -4.93
N MET A 55 -10.83 -20.36 -5.55
CA MET A 55 -10.54 -18.92 -5.54
C MET A 55 -11.66 -18.07 -6.16
N ALA A 56 -12.30 -18.57 -7.22
CA ALA A 56 -13.48 -17.91 -7.80
C ALA A 56 -14.67 -17.93 -6.83
N SER A 57 -14.90 -19.04 -6.13
CA SER A 57 -15.94 -19.13 -5.08
C SER A 57 -15.68 -18.12 -3.95
N MET A 58 -14.45 -18.05 -3.44
CA MET A 58 -14.06 -17.08 -2.42
C MET A 58 -14.27 -15.64 -2.91
N GLN A 59 -13.92 -15.34 -4.17
CA GLN A 59 -14.16 -14.02 -4.75
C GLN A 59 -15.64 -13.65 -4.72
N ASP A 60 -16.54 -14.57 -5.06
CA ASP A 60 -17.98 -14.30 -5.06
C ASP A 60 -18.50 -13.97 -3.65
N GLU A 61 -17.98 -14.65 -2.62
CA GLU A 61 -18.28 -14.32 -1.22
C GLU A 61 -17.74 -12.94 -0.83
N PHE A 62 -16.47 -12.63 -1.11
CA PHE A 62 -15.90 -11.31 -0.83
C PHE A 62 -16.68 -10.18 -1.51
N GLU A 63 -17.09 -10.36 -2.77
CA GLU A 63 -17.92 -9.39 -3.49
C GLU A 63 -19.29 -9.18 -2.87
N TYR A 64 -19.93 -10.26 -2.41
CA TYR A 64 -21.21 -10.18 -1.71
C TYR A 64 -21.09 -9.32 -0.46
N TYR A 65 -20.12 -9.61 0.42
CA TYR A 65 -19.93 -8.86 1.66
C TYR A 65 -19.51 -7.41 1.41
N LEU A 66 -18.62 -7.19 0.43
CA LEU A 66 -18.22 -5.85 0.01
C LEU A 66 -19.45 -4.99 -0.36
N ASN A 67 -20.30 -5.52 -1.24
CA ASN A 67 -21.44 -4.78 -1.75
C ASN A 67 -22.50 -4.52 -0.67
N GLU A 68 -22.77 -5.53 0.15
CA GLU A 68 -23.85 -5.52 1.13
C GLU A 68 -23.51 -4.67 2.35
N TYR A 69 -22.28 -4.78 2.86
CA TYR A 69 -21.95 -4.22 4.17
C TYR A 69 -20.84 -3.16 4.13
N HIS A 70 -19.84 -3.26 3.26
CA HIS A 70 -18.63 -2.43 3.36
C HIS A 70 -18.67 -1.10 2.58
N LEU A 71 -19.82 -0.73 2.01
CA LEU A 71 -20.00 0.48 1.19
C LEU A 71 -21.22 1.31 1.61
N PRO A 72 -21.44 1.63 2.91
CA PRO A 72 -22.67 2.29 3.36
C PRO A 72 -22.89 3.68 2.74
N MET A 73 -21.81 4.42 2.46
CA MET A 73 -21.84 5.69 1.73
C MET A 73 -21.14 5.59 0.38
N ASN A 74 -21.17 4.40 -0.23
CA ASN A 74 -20.46 4.06 -1.47
C ASN A 74 -18.94 4.22 -1.42
N TYR A 75 -18.35 4.32 -0.23
CA TYR A 75 -16.91 4.32 -0.03
C TYR A 75 -16.54 3.26 1.02
N THR A 76 -15.32 2.74 0.95
CA THR A 76 -14.90 1.52 1.64
C THR A 76 -14.65 1.76 3.12
N LEU A 77 -15.29 0.94 3.96
CA LEU A 77 -15.13 0.93 5.42
C LEU A 77 -14.99 -0.51 5.92
N SER A 78 -14.40 -0.66 7.12
CA SER A 78 -14.40 -1.91 7.87
C SER A 78 -15.50 -1.88 8.94
N ILE A 79 -15.84 -3.04 9.48
CA ILE A 79 -17.02 -3.21 10.33
C ILE A 79 -16.62 -3.93 11.61
N LEU A 80 -17.15 -3.45 12.73
CA LEU A 80 -17.21 -4.19 13.98
C LEU A 80 -18.61 -4.79 14.13
N TRP A 81 -18.68 -6.11 14.24
CA TRP A 81 -19.92 -6.85 14.44
C TRP A 81 -20.17 -7.14 15.91
N ASN A 82 -21.39 -7.55 16.22
CA ASN A 82 -21.66 -8.26 17.47
C ASN A 82 -21.10 -9.70 17.42
N GLU A 83 -21.14 -10.38 18.56
CA GLU A 83 -20.46 -11.68 18.76
C GLU A 83 -20.90 -12.78 17.77
N ASP A 84 -22.14 -12.72 17.28
CA ASP A 84 -22.71 -13.70 16.35
C ASP A 84 -22.75 -13.21 14.89
N TYR A 85 -22.14 -12.06 14.59
CA TYR A 85 -22.13 -11.43 13.26
C TYR A 85 -23.53 -11.20 12.65
N SER A 86 -24.54 -10.95 13.49
CA SER A 86 -25.92 -10.67 13.06
C SER A 86 -26.24 -9.16 12.96
N GLU A 87 -25.51 -8.32 13.69
CA GLU A 87 -25.73 -6.87 13.73
C GLU A 87 -24.41 -6.10 13.62
N ILE A 88 -24.42 -5.04 12.80
CA ILE A 88 -23.31 -4.09 12.70
C ILE A 88 -23.35 -3.18 13.93
N LEU A 89 -22.32 -3.24 14.78
CA LEU A 89 -22.19 -2.33 15.91
C LEU A 89 -21.65 -0.99 15.46
N THR A 90 -20.59 -0.99 14.64
CA THR A 90 -20.01 0.25 14.14
C THR A 90 -19.16 0.05 12.88
N TYR A 91 -19.15 1.05 12.02
CA TYR A 91 -18.21 1.23 10.93
C TYR A 91 -16.94 1.90 11.45
N ILE A 92 -15.82 1.22 11.25
CA ILE A 92 -14.48 1.61 11.70
C ILE A 92 -13.58 1.97 10.50
N VAL A 93 -12.31 2.31 10.77
CA VAL A 93 -11.33 2.74 9.74
C VAL A 93 -11.79 4.01 9.01
N THR A 94 -12.63 4.82 9.66
CA THR A 94 -13.16 6.07 9.10
C THR A 94 -12.08 7.14 8.92
N GLY A 95 -10.91 7.00 9.58
CA GLY A 95 -9.74 7.83 9.31
C GLY A 95 -9.05 7.50 7.99
N ASP A 96 -9.13 6.27 7.51
CA ASP A 96 -8.39 5.82 6.32
C ASP A 96 -9.31 5.35 5.20
N ALA A 97 -10.61 5.61 5.33
CA ALA A 97 -11.61 5.25 4.32
C ALA A 97 -11.24 5.71 2.91
N CYS A 98 -10.64 6.90 2.78
CA CYS A 98 -10.26 7.44 1.48
C CYS A 98 -9.17 6.63 0.75
N ILE A 99 -8.12 6.15 1.43
CA ILE A 99 -7.10 5.30 0.77
C ILE A 99 -7.74 3.97 0.33
N TRP A 100 -8.52 3.34 1.20
CA TRP A 100 -9.15 2.05 0.93
C TRP A 100 -10.19 2.13 -0.18
N THR A 101 -10.94 3.24 -0.25
CA THR A 101 -11.89 3.50 -1.34
C THR A 101 -11.18 3.60 -2.68
N GLY A 102 -10.04 4.30 -2.74
CA GLY A 102 -9.26 4.42 -3.97
C GLY A 102 -8.65 3.07 -4.40
N MET A 103 -8.14 2.28 -3.45
CA MET A 103 -7.64 0.94 -3.75
C MET A 103 -8.75 -0.04 -4.18
N MET A 104 -9.92 0.03 -3.55
CA MET A 104 -11.08 -0.76 -3.96
C MET A 104 -11.58 -0.35 -5.34
N LEU A 105 -11.57 0.95 -5.65
CA LEU A 105 -11.87 1.44 -6.99
C LEU A 105 -10.91 0.85 -8.04
N ALA A 106 -9.62 0.73 -7.72
CA ALA A 106 -8.66 0.08 -8.59
C ALA A 106 -8.97 -1.41 -8.77
N ALA A 107 -9.25 -2.15 -7.69
CA ALA A 107 -9.62 -3.57 -7.75
C ALA A 107 -10.80 -3.81 -8.70
N GLN A 108 -11.86 -3.01 -8.58
CA GLN A 108 -13.06 -3.12 -9.41
C GLN A 108 -12.81 -2.67 -10.86
N ALA A 109 -11.89 -1.73 -11.09
CA ALA A 109 -11.46 -1.36 -12.44
C ALA A 109 -10.58 -2.45 -13.09
N PHE A 110 -9.78 -3.20 -12.31
CA PHE A 110 -9.10 -4.41 -12.80
C PHE A 110 -10.10 -5.49 -13.17
N ARG A 111 -11.10 -5.76 -12.31
CA ARG A 111 -12.21 -6.67 -12.58
C ARG A 111 -12.90 -6.36 -13.91
N TYR A 112 -13.26 -5.09 -14.13
CA TYR A 112 -13.86 -4.64 -15.39
C TYR A 112 -12.93 -4.90 -16.59
N GLY A 113 -11.65 -4.54 -16.46
CA GLY A 113 -10.64 -4.78 -17.49
C GLY A 113 -10.49 -6.27 -17.83
N ALA A 114 -10.45 -7.13 -16.83
CA ALA A 114 -10.33 -8.58 -16.97
C ALA A 114 -11.58 -9.20 -17.63
N ALA A 115 -12.77 -8.81 -17.17
CA ALA A 115 -14.03 -9.21 -17.77
C ALA A 115 -14.12 -8.79 -19.24
N ARG A 116 -13.62 -7.59 -19.57
CA ARG A 116 -13.55 -7.10 -20.95
C ARG A 116 -12.55 -7.89 -21.80
N ASN A 117 -11.36 -8.18 -21.27
CA ASN A 117 -10.34 -8.96 -21.99
C ASN A 117 -10.84 -10.38 -22.34
N SER A 118 -11.64 -10.98 -21.46
CA SER A 118 -12.26 -12.30 -21.66
C SER A 118 -13.59 -12.26 -22.44
N GLY A 119 -14.15 -11.08 -22.70
CA GLY A 119 -15.47 -10.94 -23.34
C GLY A 119 -16.65 -11.35 -22.46
N ASN A 120 -16.48 -11.44 -21.14
CA ASN A 120 -17.53 -11.81 -20.20
C ASN A 120 -18.45 -10.60 -19.88
N VAL A 121 -19.49 -10.42 -20.69
CA VAL A 121 -20.42 -9.28 -20.59
C VAL A 121 -21.12 -9.20 -19.23
N SER A 122 -21.55 -10.33 -18.67
CA SER A 122 -22.21 -10.38 -17.35
C SER A 122 -21.30 -9.83 -16.26
N GLU A 123 -20.03 -10.21 -16.30
CA GLU A 123 -19.04 -9.77 -15.33
C GLU A 123 -18.63 -8.31 -15.54
N MET A 124 -18.58 -7.85 -16.80
CA MET A 124 -18.39 -6.43 -17.12
C MET A 124 -19.49 -5.56 -16.51
N ASP A 125 -20.76 -5.97 -16.60
CA ASP A 125 -21.90 -5.22 -16.06
C ASP A 125 -21.87 -5.13 -14.53
N LYS A 126 -21.54 -6.24 -13.85
CA LYS A 126 -21.35 -6.27 -12.39
C LYS A 126 -20.20 -5.36 -11.97
N ALA A 127 -19.04 -5.48 -12.61
CA ALA A 127 -17.87 -4.67 -12.31
C ALA A 127 -18.14 -3.18 -12.56
N LEU A 128 -18.82 -2.84 -13.65
CA LEU A 128 -19.18 -1.46 -13.98
C LEU A 128 -20.14 -0.86 -12.96
N SER A 129 -21.13 -1.63 -12.49
CA SER A 129 -22.02 -1.22 -11.41
C SER A 129 -21.23 -0.87 -10.14
N MET A 130 -20.27 -1.71 -9.77
CA MET A 130 -19.43 -1.48 -8.60
C MET A 130 -18.49 -0.28 -8.79
N VAL A 131 -17.86 -0.13 -9.97
CA VAL A 131 -17.04 1.06 -10.28
C VAL A 131 -17.86 2.34 -10.14
N ARG A 132 -19.10 2.38 -10.65
CA ARG A 132 -19.98 3.55 -10.49
C ARG A 132 -20.30 3.83 -9.01
N LYS A 133 -20.57 2.78 -8.24
CA LYS A 133 -20.79 2.89 -6.78
C LYS A 133 -19.56 3.50 -6.12
N VAL A 134 -18.39 2.85 -6.20
CA VAL A 134 -17.17 3.29 -5.51
C VAL A 134 -16.67 4.67 -6.01
N LEU A 135 -16.77 4.96 -7.31
CA LEU A 135 -16.42 6.26 -7.88
C LEU A 135 -17.33 7.38 -7.34
N SER A 136 -18.60 7.09 -7.05
CA SER A 136 -19.47 8.05 -6.37
C SER A 136 -19.01 8.35 -4.94
N GLY A 137 -18.47 7.35 -4.24
CA GLY A 137 -17.80 7.54 -2.95
C GLY A 137 -16.57 8.45 -3.05
N VAL A 138 -15.68 8.20 -4.01
CA VAL A 138 -14.54 9.08 -4.33
C VAL A 138 -14.99 10.50 -4.66
N THR A 139 -16.07 10.62 -5.43
CA THR A 139 -16.68 11.91 -5.77
C THR A 139 -17.10 12.66 -4.51
N LEU A 140 -17.74 12.00 -3.54
CA LEU A 140 -18.13 12.64 -2.28
C LEU A 140 -16.94 13.07 -1.43
N LEU A 141 -15.87 12.26 -1.37
CA LEU A 141 -14.64 12.59 -0.63
C LEU A 141 -13.96 13.88 -1.13
N LEU A 142 -14.14 14.25 -2.41
CA LEU A 142 -13.70 15.53 -2.98
C LEU A 142 -14.80 16.60 -3.00
N ALA A 143 -16.04 16.25 -3.27
CA ALA A 143 -17.12 17.21 -3.44
C ALA A 143 -17.54 17.85 -2.11
N VAL A 144 -17.59 17.09 -1.02
CA VAL A 144 -18.09 17.57 0.28
C VAL A 144 -17.22 18.70 0.85
N PRO A 145 -15.87 18.60 0.90
CA PRO A 145 -15.03 19.71 1.38
C PRO A 145 -15.08 20.94 0.48
N ASN A 146 -15.22 20.74 -0.84
CA ASN A 146 -14.98 21.80 -1.83
C ASN A 146 -16.27 22.41 -2.42
N GLY A 147 -17.43 21.78 -2.22
CA GLY A 147 -18.74 22.24 -2.71
C GLY A 147 -19.12 21.77 -4.11
N GLY A 148 -18.32 20.89 -4.72
CA GLY A 148 -18.53 20.33 -6.06
C GLY A 148 -17.26 19.66 -6.60
N ILE A 149 -17.31 19.19 -7.85
CA ILE A 149 -16.17 18.59 -8.55
C ILE A 149 -15.80 19.36 -9.81
N GLY A 150 -14.52 19.39 -10.15
CA GLY A 150 -13.98 20.11 -11.31
C GLY A 150 -12.87 21.11 -10.96
N PRO A 151 -12.10 21.57 -11.95
CA PRO A 151 -10.93 22.43 -11.75
C PRO A 151 -11.21 23.83 -11.18
N GLU A 152 -12.47 24.27 -11.21
CA GLU A 152 -12.95 25.51 -10.60
C GLU A 152 -13.11 25.43 -9.08
N TYR A 153 -13.22 24.21 -8.52
CA TYR A 153 -13.30 23.96 -7.08
C TYR A 153 -11.90 23.80 -6.46
N GLY A 154 -11.82 23.86 -5.13
CA GLY A 154 -10.61 23.45 -4.41
C GLY A 154 -10.35 21.95 -4.56
N GLY A 155 -9.16 21.47 -4.20
CA GLY A 155 -8.79 20.05 -4.24
C GLY A 155 -8.51 19.45 -2.86
N ILE A 156 -9.21 19.93 -1.82
CA ILE A 156 -9.09 19.35 -0.47
C ILE A 156 -9.74 17.96 -0.47
N LEU A 157 -8.99 16.94 -0.06
CA LEU A 157 -9.48 15.58 0.06
C LEU A 157 -9.94 15.28 1.49
N ALA A 158 -11.17 14.79 1.65
CA ALA A 158 -11.63 14.30 2.94
C ALA A 158 -11.03 12.91 3.23
N ARG A 159 -10.68 12.66 4.50
CA ARG A 159 -10.37 11.31 4.99
C ARG A 159 -11.62 10.42 4.95
N SER A 160 -12.76 11.01 5.30
CA SER A 160 -14.10 10.44 5.26
C SER A 160 -15.15 11.55 5.26
N VAL A 161 -16.37 11.22 4.85
CA VAL A 161 -17.52 12.13 4.81
C VAL A 161 -18.71 11.46 5.49
N LEU A 162 -19.67 12.25 5.95
CA LEU A 162 -20.90 11.74 6.53
C LEU A 162 -22.09 12.57 6.08
N SER A 163 -23.07 11.88 5.50
CA SER A 163 -24.34 12.48 5.11
C SER A 163 -25.18 12.83 6.36
N PRO A 164 -25.97 13.92 6.34
CA PRO A 164 -26.89 14.24 7.42
C PRO A 164 -27.97 13.16 7.66
N ASP A 165 -28.24 12.31 6.67
CA ASP A 165 -29.27 11.26 6.74
C ASP A 165 -28.77 9.95 7.38
N GLU A 166 -27.46 9.83 7.64
CA GLU A 166 -26.85 8.62 8.19
C GLU A 166 -27.11 8.49 9.70
N ASN A 167 -27.30 7.24 10.15
CA ASN A 167 -27.36 6.95 11.58
C ASN A 167 -25.95 7.06 12.20
N ARG A 168 -25.67 8.22 12.78
CA ARG A 168 -24.39 8.54 13.42
C ARG A 168 -23.92 7.52 14.46
N SER A 169 -24.84 6.82 15.14
CA SER A 169 -24.45 5.84 16.15
C SER A 169 -23.72 4.63 15.57
N LEU A 170 -23.88 4.36 14.28
CA LEU A 170 -23.23 3.25 13.58
C LEU A 170 -21.82 3.58 13.11
N TYR A 171 -21.27 4.74 13.43
CA TYR A 171 -19.99 5.17 12.89
C TYR A 171 -19.03 5.48 14.02
N HIS A 172 -17.76 5.10 13.87
CA HIS A 172 -16.76 5.27 14.91
C HIS A 172 -16.65 6.74 15.33
N GLN A 173 -16.54 6.97 16.65
CA GLN A 173 -16.55 8.31 17.28
C GLN A 173 -15.52 9.30 16.72
N TYR A 174 -14.49 8.80 16.03
CA TYR A 174 -13.53 9.62 15.28
C TYR A 174 -14.20 10.58 14.28
N LEU A 175 -15.39 10.24 13.76
CA LEU A 175 -16.21 11.09 12.89
C LEU A 175 -17.00 12.18 13.64
N PHE A 176 -17.11 12.10 14.97
CA PHE A 176 -18.04 12.91 15.78
C PHE A 176 -17.42 13.62 16.98
N GLY A 177 -16.13 13.37 17.26
CA GLY A 177 -15.46 13.98 18.41
C GLY A 177 -15.40 15.50 18.32
N SER A 178 -14.99 16.15 19.40
CA SER A 178 -14.58 17.56 19.38
C SER A 178 -13.22 17.77 18.71
N SER A 179 -12.83 16.88 17.80
CA SER A 179 -11.52 16.97 17.16
C SER A 179 -11.48 18.23 16.31
N LYS A 180 -10.33 18.90 16.33
CA LYS A 180 -10.01 20.09 15.53
C LYS A 180 -10.02 19.83 14.01
N ASP A 181 -10.39 18.62 13.59
CA ASP A 181 -10.25 18.11 12.23
C ASP A 181 -11.59 17.65 11.64
N ILE A 182 -12.72 17.88 12.32
CA ILE A 182 -14.07 17.67 11.77
C ILE A 182 -14.64 19.01 11.30
N PHE A 183 -15.14 19.02 10.06
CA PHE A 183 -15.64 20.22 9.40
C PHE A 183 -17.01 19.98 8.79
N ASN A 184 -17.77 21.06 8.59
CA ASN A 184 -18.96 21.01 7.74
C ASN A 184 -18.54 21.07 6.26
N GLY A 185 -19.34 20.45 5.40
CA GLY A 185 -19.16 20.54 3.96
C GLY A 185 -19.39 21.95 3.42
N SER A 186 -19.06 22.13 2.14
CA SER A 186 -19.18 23.40 1.42
C SER A 186 -20.32 23.37 0.40
N GLY A 187 -20.80 24.54 -0.03
CA GLY A 187 -21.80 24.67 -1.09
C GLY A 187 -23.09 23.89 -0.80
N ILE A 188 -23.47 23.01 -1.71
CA ILE A 188 -24.67 22.15 -1.57
C ILE A 188 -24.51 21.10 -0.45
N TYR A 189 -23.28 20.82 -0.02
CA TYR A 189 -22.96 19.84 1.02
C TYR A 189 -22.84 20.46 2.41
N LYS A 190 -23.35 21.68 2.65
CA LYS A 190 -23.22 22.38 3.95
C LYS A 190 -23.76 21.64 5.18
N GLN A 191 -24.63 20.65 4.98
CA GLN A 191 -25.20 19.81 6.05
C GLN A 191 -24.42 18.50 6.26
N TRP A 192 -23.48 18.20 5.36
CA TRP A 192 -22.59 17.06 5.50
C TRP A 192 -21.46 17.40 6.45
N GLN A 193 -20.88 16.37 7.06
CA GLN A 193 -19.65 16.48 7.82
C GLN A 193 -18.52 15.76 7.08
N TRP A 194 -17.28 16.17 7.33
CA TRP A 194 -16.12 15.48 6.80
C TRP A 194 -14.93 15.60 7.75
N VAL A 195 -14.04 14.62 7.68
CA VAL A 195 -12.79 14.62 8.45
C VAL A 195 -11.66 15.10 7.55
N GLY A 196 -10.96 16.14 7.99
CA GLY A 196 -9.80 16.71 7.32
C GLY A 196 -8.48 16.12 7.79
N TYR A 197 -7.42 16.92 7.68
CA TYR A 197 -6.04 16.50 7.94
C TYR A 197 -5.60 15.26 7.14
N PRO A 198 -5.84 15.20 5.80
CA PRO A 198 -5.40 14.07 5.01
C PRO A 198 -3.87 14.03 4.93
N SER A 199 -3.35 12.81 4.83
CA SER A 199 -1.96 12.52 4.52
C SER A 199 -1.77 12.11 3.05
N ILE A 200 -0.53 11.82 2.66
CA ILE A 200 -0.20 11.22 1.37
C ILE A 200 -0.89 9.86 1.17
N ASP A 201 -1.22 9.15 2.26
CA ASP A 201 -1.90 7.86 2.26
C ASP A 201 -3.23 7.95 1.50
N GLN A 202 -4.12 8.87 1.91
CA GLN A 202 -5.41 9.07 1.25
C GLN A 202 -5.26 9.41 -0.23
N HIS A 203 -4.26 10.23 -0.55
CA HIS A 203 -3.95 10.61 -1.93
C HIS A 203 -3.46 9.43 -2.77
N SER A 204 -2.58 8.59 -2.22
CA SER A 204 -2.00 7.44 -2.93
C SER A 204 -3.07 6.47 -3.38
N GLY A 205 -4.06 6.16 -2.53
CA GLY A 205 -5.20 5.32 -2.88
C GLY A 205 -6.06 5.93 -3.98
N ILE A 206 -6.44 7.20 -3.84
CA ILE A 206 -7.30 7.88 -4.84
C ILE A 206 -6.61 7.96 -6.20
N VAL A 207 -5.32 8.31 -6.23
CA VAL A 207 -4.58 8.39 -7.49
C VAL A 207 -4.46 7.03 -8.15
N PHE A 208 -4.20 5.97 -7.36
CA PHE A 208 -4.18 4.60 -7.85
C PHE A 208 -5.52 4.19 -8.47
N GLY A 209 -6.63 4.41 -7.77
CA GLY A 209 -7.98 4.12 -8.25
C GLY A 209 -8.38 4.89 -9.51
N LEU A 210 -8.22 6.21 -9.49
CA LEU A 210 -8.60 7.07 -10.63
C LEU A 210 -7.75 6.77 -11.87
N THR A 211 -6.45 6.48 -11.70
CA THR A 211 -5.60 6.08 -12.83
C THR A 211 -6.09 4.77 -13.45
N ARG A 212 -6.42 3.77 -12.63
CA ARG A 212 -6.89 2.49 -13.14
C ARG A 212 -8.23 2.61 -13.85
N VAL A 213 -9.15 3.44 -13.34
CA VAL A 213 -10.42 3.77 -14.00
C VAL A 213 -10.18 4.46 -15.34
N ALA A 214 -9.27 5.44 -15.39
CA ALA A 214 -8.93 6.16 -16.62
C ALA A 214 -8.41 5.22 -17.72
N LEU A 215 -7.67 4.18 -17.35
CA LEU A 215 -7.13 3.20 -18.29
C LEU A 215 -8.16 2.13 -18.71
N SER A 216 -8.89 1.57 -17.73
CA SER A 216 -9.67 0.35 -17.97
C SER A 216 -11.13 0.60 -18.29
N VAL A 217 -11.73 1.67 -17.75
CA VAL A 217 -13.20 1.86 -17.75
C VAL A 217 -13.60 3.11 -18.54
N ALA A 218 -12.96 4.26 -18.25
CA ALA A 218 -13.28 5.54 -18.87
C ALA A 218 -13.31 5.52 -20.41
N PRO A 219 -12.43 4.79 -21.12
CA PRO A 219 -12.50 4.77 -22.58
C PRO A 219 -13.78 4.12 -23.15
N PHE A 220 -14.60 3.47 -22.30
CA PHE A 220 -15.78 2.70 -22.69
C PHE A 220 -17.08 3.16 -22.01
N ASP A 221 -17.02 4.10 -21.06
CA ASP A 221 -18.19 4.68 -20.40
C ASP A 221 -18.03 6.20 -20.27
N GLU A 222 -18.88 6.95 -20.98
CA GLU A 222 -18.80 8.41 -21.09
C GLU A 222 -19.05 9.12 -19.74
N THR A 223 -19.98 8.61 -18.94
CA THR A 223 -20.30 9.20 -17.62
C THR A 223 -19.13 9.05 -16.65
N ILE A 224 -18.53 7.86 -16.62
CA ILE A 224 -17.34 7.59 -15.83
C ILE A 224 -16.17 8.42 -16.36
N SER A 225 -15.98 8.49 -17.68
CA SER A 225 -14.93 9.30 -18.29
C SER A 225 -15.01 10.76 -17.87
N GLU A 226 -16.20 11.38 -17.92
CA GLU A 226 -16.33 12.79 -17.55
C GLU A 226 -16.11 13.00 -16.05
N THR A 227 -16.63 12.10 -15.20
CA THR A 227 -16.43 12.16 -13.75
C THR A 227 -14.95 12.03 -13.39
N THR A 228 -14.26 11.01 -13.91
CA THR A 228 -12.82 10.81 -13.69
C THR A 228 -12.00 12.00 -14.20
N LYS A 229 -12.36 12.56 -15.36
CA LYS A 229 -11.75 13.79 -15.87
C LYS A 229 -11.88 14.95 -14.89
N LEU A 230 -13.08 15.25 -14.40
CA LEU A 230 -13.29 16.37 -13.48
C LEU A 230 -12.51 16.19 -12.16
N LEU A 231 -12.53 15.00 -11.58
CA LEU A 231 -11.82 14.69 -10.33
C LEU A 231 -10.30 14.83 -10.49
N THR A 232 -9.73 14.30 -11.57
CA THR A 232 -8.29 14.35 -11.83
C THR A 232 -7.80 15.77 -12.13
N GLN A 233 -8.58 16.55 -12.88
CA GLN A 233 -8.31 17.97 -13.12
C GLN A 233 -8.33 18.75 -11.80
N GLN A 234 -9.35 18.55 -10.96
CA GLN A 234 -9.48 19.23 -9.67
C GLN A 234 -8.26 18.99 -8.76
N LEU A 235 -7.82 17.73 -8.63
CA LEU A 235 -6.64 17.37 -7.84
C LEU A 235 -5.37 18.04 -8.39
N VAL A 236 -5.07 17.87 -9.68
CA VAL A 236 -3.82 18.39 -10.26
C VAL A 236 -3.79 19.92 -10.27
N GLU A 237 -4.89 20.58 -10.65
CA GLU A 237 -4.94 22.05 -10.65
C GLU A 237 -4.84 22.63 -9.23
N HIS A 238 -5.39 21.95 -8.22
CA HIS A 238 -5.17 22.32 -6.82
C HIS A 238 -3.70 22.21 -6.43
N TYR A 239 -3.06 21.08 -6.72
CA TYR A 239 -1.65 20.87 -6.35
C TYR A 239 -0.68 21.77 -7.10
N LEU A 240 -0.95 22.13 -8.35
CA LEU A 240 -0.17 23.14 -9.05
C LEU A 240 -0.28 24.52 -8.36
N LYS A 241 -1.45 24.88 -7.82
CA LYS A 241 -1.67 26.14 -7.09
C LYS A 241 -1.03 26.14 -5.70
N THR A 242 -1.01 24.99 -5.02
CA THR A 242 -0.42 24.85 -3.68
C THR A 242 1.05 24.44 -3.71
N ASN A 243 1.69 24.41 -4.88
CA ASN A 243 3.05 23.90 -5.05
C ASN A 243 3.22 22.52 -4.39
N TRP A 244 2.29 21.62 -4.69
CA TRP A 244 2.27 20.23 -4.24
C TRP A 244 2.17 20.04 -2.71
N MET A 245 1.79 21.07 -1.97
CA MET A 245 1.49 20.96 -0.54
C MET A 245 0.10 20.35 -0.31
N ILE A 246 0.02 19.42 0.64
CA ILE A 246 -1.25 18.87 1.12
C ILE A 246 -1.86 19.84 2.13
N THR A 247 -3.12 20.20 1.88
CA THR A 247 -3.87 21.19 2.66
C THR A 247 -5.24 20.67 3.06
N ASP A 248 -5.76 21.17 4.19
CA ASP A 248 -7.12 20.92 4.63
C ASP A 248 -7.94 22.22 4.82
N ALA A 249 -8.98 22.17 5.66
CA ALA A 249 -9.93 23.26 5.83
C ALA A 249 -9.24 24.59 6.15
N GLY A 250 -9.66 25.64 5.44
CA GLY A 250 -9.08 26.97 5.60
C GLY A 250 -7.66 27.11 5.02
N GLY A 251 -7.18 26.13 4.24
CA GLY A 251 -5.85 26.17 3.62
C GLY A 251 -4.70 25.86 4.57
N ARG A 252 -4.99 25.26 5.74
CA ARG A 252 -3.96 24.80 6.67
C ARG A 252 -3.18 23.65 6.03
N THR A 253 -1.85 23.70 6.10
CA THR A 253 -1.00 22.57 5.68
C THR A 253 -1.10 21.44 6.69
N THR A 254 -1.09 20.20 6.20
CA THR A 254 -1.04 18.99 7.05
C THR A 254 0.39 18.61 7.45
N GLY A 255 1.38 19.39 7.00
CA GLY A 255 2.80 19.11 7.22
C GLY A 255 3.38 18.08 6.23
N GLN A 256 2.63 17.71 5.20
CA GLN A 256 3.05 16.77 4.16
C GLN A 256 2.96 17.40 2.77
N ASP A 257 3.81 16.90 1.87
CA ASP A 257 3.95 17.31 0.48
C ASP A 257 3.96 16.10 -0.47
N ILE A 258 3.54 16.34 -1.71
CA ILE A 258 3.63 15.36 -2.81
C ILE A 258 4.96 15.54 -3.57
N ASP A 259 5.60 16.71 -3.46
CA ASP A 259 6.87 16.97 -4.11
C ASP A 259 8.03 16.21 -3.46
N ILE A 260 9.21 16.30 -4.09
CA ILE A 260 10.44 15.71 -3.56
C ILE A 260 10.70 16.23 -2.14
N SER A 261 10.72 15.31 -1.17
CA SER A 261 10.93 15.62 0.24
C SER A 261 11.93 14.66 0.88
N THR A 262 12.08 14.70 2.21
CA THR A 262 12.93 13.74 2.92
C THR A 262 12.36 12.32 2.88
N GLU A 263 11.06 12.20 2.68
CA GLU A 263 10.32 10.93 2.69
C GLU A 263 9.79 10.57 1.29
N GLU A 264 9.57 11.54 0.40
CA GLU A 264 8.94 11.28 -0.89
C GLU A 264 9.90 11.45 -2.06
N GLY A 265 9.77 10.56 -3.06
CA GLY A 265 10.46 10.66 -4.33
C GLY A 265 9.63 11.46 -5.34
N SER A 266 10.28 11.92 -6.41
CA SER A 266 9.59 12.65 -7.48
C SER A 266 8.50 11.85 -8.22
N PHE A 267 8.44 10.53 -8.02
CA PHE A 267 7.43 9.69 -8.68
C PHE A 267 6.01 10.04 -8.24
N ALA A 268 5.80 10.59 -7.03
CA ALA A 268 4.48 10.99 -6.57
C ALA A 268 3.90 12.10 -7.45
N VAL A 269 4.65 13.19 -7.71
CA VAL A 269 4.25 14.23 -8.66
C VAL A 269 4.01 13.68 -10.07
N LEU A 270 4.93 12.84 -10.56
CA LEU A 270 4.80 12.24 -11.89
C LEU A 270 3.56 11.34 -12.00
N SER A 271 3.22 10.63 -10.93
CA SER A 271 2.04 9.79 -10.79
C SER A 271 0.74 10.60 -10.92
N PHE A 272 0.61 11.71 -10.18
CA PHE A 272 -0.53 12.63 -10.31
C PHE A 272 -0.68 13.20 -11.72
N LEU A 273 0.44 13.60 -12.34
CA LEU A 273 0.44 14.16 -13.70
C LEU A 273 0.09 13.10 -14.74
N LYS A 274 0.59 11.87 -14.59
CA LYS A 274 0.22 10.73 -15.44
C LYS A 274 -1.26 10.39 -15.32
N MET A 275 -1.80 10.37 -14.10
CA MET A 275 -3.24 10.19 -13.86
C MET A 275 -4.07 11.21 -14.66
N ALA A 276 -3.74 12.50 -14.55
CA ALA A 276 -4.47 13.53 -15.29
C ALA A 276 -4.27 13.44 -16.80
N GLN A 277 -3.07 13.09 -17.29
CA GLN A 277 -2.81 12.82 -18.70
C GLN A 277 -3.73 11.72 -19.24
N LEU A 278 -3.84 10.60 -18.54
CA LEU A 278 -4.65 9.45 -18.93
C LEU A 278 -6.15 9.74 -18.91
N ALA A 279 -6.63 10.46 -17.89
CA ALA A 279 -8.02 10.88 -17.80
C ALA A 279 -8.40 11.99 -18.82
N ASN A 280 -7.41 12.65 -19.42
CA ASN A 280 -7.59 13.76 -20.35
C ASN A 280 -6.80 13.57 -21.65
N PRO A 281 -7.02 12.48 -22.41
CA PRO A 281 -6.18 12.13 -23.55
C PRO A 281 -6.27 13.14 -24.71
N LYS A 282 -7.32 13.97 -24.73
CA LYS A 282 -7.53 15.04 -25.74
C LYS A 282 -6.94 16.40 -25.35
N SER A 283 -6.31 16.51 -24.17
CA SER A 283 -5.78 17.77 -23.64
C SER A 283 -4.25 17.74 -23.63
N ASP A 284 -3.63 18.54 -24.51
CA ASP A 284 -2.18 18.67 -24.55
C ASP A 284 -1.58 19.25 -23.26
N ARG A 285 -2.40 19.90 -22.42
CA ARG A 285 -1.97 20.52 -21.16
C ARG A 285 -1.31 19.51 -20.23
N TYR A 286 -1.98 18.38 -19.96
CA TYR A 286 -1.49 17.43 -18.96
C TYR A 286 -0.33 16.58 -19.48
N GLN A 287 -0.31 16.27 -20.77
CA GLN A 287 0.87 15.71 -21.43
C GLN A 287 2.08 16.66 -21.34
N SER A 288 1.87 17.95 -21.61
CA SER A 288 2.93 18.96 -21.54
C SER A 288 3.44 19.15 -20.11
N LEU A 289 2.54 19.18 -19.12
CA LEU A 289 2.91 19.22 -17.71
C LEU A 289 3.71 17.99 -17.30
N TYR A 290 3.23 16.78 -17.65
CA TYR A 290 3.95 15.54 -17.37
C TYR A 290 5.37 15.57 -17.95
N ASN A 291 5.52 15.95 -19.23
CA ASN A 291 6.82 16.05 -19.90
C ASN A 291 7.71 17.15 -19.29
N HIS A 292 7.14 18.29 -18.91
CA HIS A 292 7.88 19.36 -18.23
C HIS A 292 8.48 18.87 -16.91
N TYR A 293 7.70 18.20 -16.07
CA TYR A 293 8.21 17.67 -14.80
C TYR A 293 9.21 16.52 -15.02
N ALA A 294 8.88 15.55 -15.89
CA ALA A 294 9.74 14.41 -16.16
C ALA A 294 11.10 14.82 -16.73
N TYR A 295 11.10 15.64 -17.79
CA TYR A 295 12.31 15.96 -18.56
C TYR A 295 12.94 17.30 -18.18
N GLU A 296 12.18 18.40 -18.19
CA GLU A 296 12.75 19.74 -18.01
C GLU A 296 13.13 20.02 -16.55
N ARG A 297 12.30 19.55 -15.60
CA ARG A 297 12.66 19.57 -14.17
C ARG A 297 13.50 18.37 -13.74
N GLY A 298 13.66 17.38 -14.61
CA GLY A 298 14.51 16.21 -14.37
C GLY A 298 14.00 15.27 -13.29
N TYR A 299 12.69 15.20 -13.03
CA TYR A 299 12.12 14.38 -11.95
C TYR A 299 12.49 12.90 -12.13
N ILE A 300 12.67 12.42 -13.36
CA ILE A 300 13.14 11.05 -13.63
C ILE A 300 14.50 10.70 -12.98
N PHE A 301 15.30 11.68 -12.59
CA PHE A 301 16.58 11.48 -11.89
C PHE A 301 16.44 11.47 -10.36
N TYR A 302 15.26 11.79 -9.83
CA TYR A 302 14.95 11.90 -8.41
C TYR A 302 13.84 10.94 -7.99
N LEU A 303 13.71 9.79 -8.65
CA LEU A 303 12.70 8.78 -8.32
C LEU A 303 12.98 8.12 -6.96
N LYS A 304 14.25 8.01 -6.57
CA LYS A 304 14.61 7.35 -5.32
C LYS A 304 14.34 8.28 -4.12
N PRO A 305 13.51 7.89 -3.13
CA PRO A 305 13.40 8.67 -1.91
C PRO A 305 14.73 8.66 -1.15
N PRO A 306 15.04 9.69 -0.33
CA PRO A 306 16.30 9.76 0.41
C PRO A 306 16.50 8.60 1.39
N ILE A 307 15.41 8.03 1.92
CA ILE A 307 15.42 6.88 2.82
C ILE A 307 15.63 5.59 2.02
N PRO A 308 16.64 4.76 2.33
CA PRO A 308 16.80 3.46 1.69
C PRO A 308 15.60 2.55 1.96
N LEU A 309 14.90 2.16 0.89
CA LEU A 309 13.66 1.35 0.95
C LEU A 309 13.82 0.04 1.74
N LYS A 310 15.01 -0.57 1.76
CA LYS A 310 15.26 -1.80 2.51
C LYS A 310 15.03 -1.67 4.02
N TYR A 311 15.16 -0.47 4.58
CA TYR A 311 14.89 -0.23 6.00
C TYR A 311 13.41 -0.35 6.33
N LEU A 312 12.56 -0.21 5.32
CA LEU A 312 11.12 -0.26 5.48
C LEU A 312 10.57 -1.69 5.61
N ASN A 313 11.38 -2.72 5.34
CA ASN A 313 10.96 -4.12 5.45
C ASN A 313 10.55 -4.51 6.87
N TYR A 314 11.24 -3.99 7.88
CA TYR A 314 10.94 -4.26 9.29
C TYR A 314 10.14 -3.14 9.95
N TYR A 315 10.44 -1.89 9.60
CA TYR A 315 9.88 -0.71 10.24
C TYR A 315 9.19 0.15 9.19
N ASN A 316 7.89 0.44 9.34
CA ASN A 316 7.12 1.21 8.34
C ASN A 316 6.96 0.53 6.97
N TYR A 317 6.68 -0.78 6.96
CA TYR A 317 6.35 -1.52 5.73
C TYR A 317 5.15 -0.91 4.98
N TYR A 318 4.23 -0.29 5.70
CA TYR A 318 3.10 0.42 5.09
C TYR A 318 3.57 1.56 4.18
N SER A 319 4.68 2.25 4.47
CA SER A 319 5.25 3.28 3.60
C SER A 319 5.72 2.70 2.26
N LEU A 320 6.23 1.46 2.23
CA LEU A 320 6.50 0.77 0.96
C LEU A 320 5.22 0.60 0.15
N ASN A 321 4.10 0.28 0.80
CA ASN A 321 2.83 0.13 0.13
C ASN A 321 2.38 1.46 -0.48
N LEU A 322 2.48 2.57 0.27
CA LEU A 322 2.15 3.90 -0.24
C LEU A 322 2.98 4.28 -1.46
N TYR A 323 4.30 4.08 -1.40
CA TYR A 323 5.18 4.33 -2.53
C TYR A 323 4.86 3.42 -3.71
N MET A 324 4.50 2.16 -3.45
CA MET A 324 4.08 1.22 -4.50
C MET A 324 2.77 1.65 -5.16
N LEU A 325 1.77 2.13 -4.41
CA LEU A 325 0.52 2.63 -4.97
C LEU A 325 0.76 3.79 -5.95
N LEU A 326 1.63 4.74 -5.58
CA LEU A 326 2.00 5.88 -6.41
C LEU A 326 2.86 5.47 -7.61
N PHE A 327 3.85 4.61 -7.39
CA PHE A 327 4.81 4.25 -8.43
C PHE A 327 4.26 3.24 -9.45
N TYR A 328 3.45 2.27 -9.01
CA TYR A 328 2.99 1.16 -9.84
C TYR A 328 2.28 1.63 -11.11
N HIS A 329 1.26 2.49 -10.97
CA HIS A 329 0.49 2.93 -12.12
C HIS A 329 1.28 3.91 -13.00
N LEU A 330 2.22 4.66 -12.44
CA LEU A 330 3.16 5.47 -13.22
C LEU A 330 4.00 4.58 -14.15
N ALA A 331 4.53 3.47 -13.63
CA ALA A 331 5.38 2.55 -14.38
C ALA A 331 4.59 1.68 -15.37
N GLU A 332 3.44 1.17 -14.96
CA GLU A 332 2.59 0.28 -15.77
C GLU A 332 1.95 1.02 -16.96
N ALA A 333 1.45 2.23 -16.73
CA ALA A 333 0.76 3.02 -17.74
C ALA A 333 1.71 3.82 -18.67
N GLU A 334 3.03 3.68 -18.52
CA GLU A 334 3.97 4.41 -19.37
C GLU A 334 4.08 3.78 -20.77
N GLU A 335 3.91 4.63 -21.77
CA GLU A 335 3.95 4.28 -23.20
C GLU A 335 5.25 4.77 -23.86
N ASP A 336 5.87 5.84 -23.34
CA ASP A 336 7.18 6.29 -23.78
C ASP A 336 8.23 5.24 -23.43
N LYS A 337 8.88 4.68 -24.46
CA LYS A 337 9.83 3.57 -24.29
C LYS A 337 11.03 3.93 -23.41
N PHE A 338 11.48 5.17 -23.44
CA PHE A 338 12.59 5.61 -22.62
C PHE A 338 12.17 5.71 -21.16
N LEU A 339 11.07 6.41 -20.86
CA LEU A 339 10.54 6.54 -19.50
C LEU A 339 10.15 5.17 -18.92
N LYS A 340 9.50 4.31 -19.70
CA LYS A 340 9.15 2.94 -19.29
C LYS A 340 10.40 2.18 -18.86
N ASN A 341 11.49 2.27 -19.62
CA ASN A 341 12.74 1.62 -19.25
C ASN A 341 13.37 2.20 -17.96
N VAL A 342 13.31 3.53 -17.79
CA VAL A 342 13.76 4.19 -16.56
C VAL A 342 12.95 3.69 -15.36
N TYR A 343 11.63 3.65 -15.46
CA TYR A 343 10.75 3.19 -14.39
C TYR A 343 10.93 1.71 -14.08
N GLN A 344 10.97 0.82 -15.09
CA GLN A 344 11.22 -0.61 -14.87
C GLN A 344 12.59 -0.87 -14.21
N ARG A 345 13.65 -0.16 -14.63
CA ARG A 345 14.97 -0.29 -13.98
C ARG A 345 14.95 0.23 -12.56
N PHE A 346 14.28 1.34 -12.30
CA PHE A 346 14.13 1.87 -10.96
C PHE A 346 13.38 0.88 -10.05
N PHE A 347 12.28 0.32 -10.54
CA PHE A 347 11.49 -0.70 -9.88
C PHE A 347 12.31 -1.93 -9.49
N LEU A 348 13.01 -2.54 -10.46
CA LEU A 348 13.83 -3.74 -10.22
C LEU A 348 14.93 -3.49 -9.18
N ASN A 349 15.61 -2.34 -9.28
CA ASN A 349 16.78 -2.06 -8.45
C ASN A 349 16.44 -1.56 -7.04
N ASN A 350 15.21 -1.08 -6.81
CA ASN A 350 14.84 -0.46 -5.53
C ASN A 350 13.63 -1.14 -4.88
N PHE A 351 12.51 -1.28 -5.60
CA PHE A 351 11.28 -1.86 -5.06
C PHE A 351 11.33 -3.39 -5.04
N TYR A 352 11.43 -4.03 -6.21
CA TYR A 352 11.36 -5.48 -6.29
C TYR A 352 12.47 -6.17 -5.50
N LYS A 353 13.69 -5.61 -5.53
CA LYS A 353 14.81 -6.10 -4.71
C LYS A 353 14.47 -6.15 -3.21
N VAL A 354 13.62 -5.25 -2.72
CA VAL A 354 13.26 -5.13 -1.29
C VAL A 354 12.20 -6.14 -0.89
N PHE A 355 11.22 -6.44 -1.75
CA PHE A 355 10.07 -7.27 -1.39
C PHE A 355 9.94 -8.59 -2.16
N LYS A 356 10.85 -8.94 -3.07
CA LYS A 356 10.79 -10.21 -3.84
C LYS A 356 10.63 -11.48 -2.97
N SER A 357 11.04 -11.39 -1.71
CA SER A 357 11.01 -12.46 -0.71
C SER A 357 9.88 -12.32 0.30
N SER A 358 9.05 -11.27 0.20
CA SER A 358 8.03 -10.95 1.19
C SER A 358 6.76 -11.78 1.04
N ARG A 359 6.66 -12.63 0.01
CA ARG A 359 5.45 -13.41 -0.35
C ARG A 359 4.18 -12.57 -0.38
N ASN A 360 4.29 -11.34 -0.91
CA ASN A 360 3.20 -10.37 -0.90
C ASN A 360 2.48 -10.41 -2.25
N ALA A 361 1.28 -10.97 -2.28
CA ALA A 361 0.53 -11.20 -3.52
C ALA A 361 0.29 -9.91 -4.32
N TRP A 362 -0.01 -8.80 -3.64
CA TRP A 362 -0.17 -7.48 -4.26
C TRP A 362 1.12 -7.01 -4.96
N TYR A 363 2.26 -7.11 -4.30
CA TYR A 363 3.55 -6.71 -4.89
C TYR A 363 4.02 -7.65 -6.02
N ASN A 364 3.74 -8.94 -5.90
CA ASN A 364 4.03 -9.93 -6.93
C ASN A 364 3.19 -9.66 -8.19
N CYS A 365 1.88 -9.41 -8.05
CA CYS A 365 1.03 -8.97 -9.16
C CYS A 365 1.53 -7.65 -9.78
N ALA A 366 1.93 -6.69 -8.95
CA ALA A 366 2.50 -5.43 -9.42
C ALA A 366 3.79 -5.62 -10.23
N TYR A 367 4.67 -6.55 -9.80
CA TYR A 367 5.87 -6.92 -10.54
C TYR A 367 5.54 -7.47 -11.92
N LEU A 368 4.65 -8.45 -12.01
CA LEU A 368 4.26 -9.04 -13.30
C LEU A 368 3.63 -7.99 -14.23
N GLY A 369 2.77 -7.12 -13.70
CA GLY A 369 2.14 -6.03 -14.45
C GLY A 369 3.12 -4.98 -14.97
N ILE A 370 4.05 -4.49 -14.14
CA ILE A 370 5.06 -3.48 -14.54
C ILE A 370 6.03 -4.06 -15.57
N MET A 371 6.46 -5.30 -15.36
CA MET A 371 7.46 -5.93 -16.20
C MET A 371 6.86 -6.47 -17.50
N GLY A 372 5.56 -6.78 -17.52
CA GLY A 372 4.90 -7.45 -18.65
C GLY A 372 5.44 -8.85 -18.87
N ASN A 373 5.91 -9.51 -17.81
CA ASN A 373 6.51 -10.83 -17.84
C ASN A 373 5.55 -11.86 -17.22
N LYS A 374 5.72 -13.11 -17.64
CA LYS A 374 5.09 -14.31 -17.07
C LYS A 374 6.13 -15.06 -16.24
N ASP A 375 5.73 -15.54 -15.06
CA ASP A 375 6.61 -16.24 -14.12
C ASP A 375 5.79 -17.20 -13.26
N ALA A 376 5.95 -18.51 -13.51
CA ALA A 376 5.13 -19.55 -12.88
C ALA A 376 5.40 -19.69 -11.37
N ASP A 377 6.62 -19.43 -10.91
CA ASP A 377 6.94 -19.51 -9.47
C ASP A 377 6.27 -18.35 -8.72
N ILE A 378 6.31 -17.14 -9.30
CA ILE A 378 5.59 -15.98 -8.74
C ILE A 378 4.07 -16.19 -8.82
N ALA A 379 3.55 -16.72 -9.93
CA ALA A 379 2.14 -17.04 -10.08
C ALA A 379 1.66 -18.04 -9.01
N ARG A 380 2.46 -19.07 -8.74
CA ARG A 380 2.15 -20.08 -7.73
C ARG A 380 2.25 -19.52 -6.31
N ASP A 381 3.21 -18.64 -6.02
CA ASP A 381 3.28 -17.94 -4.73
C ASP A 381 2.04 -17.04 -4.51
N ILE A 382 1.62 -16.30 -5.54
CA ILE A 382 0.37 -15.50 -5.48
C ILE A 382 -0.82 -16.43 -5.19
N ALA A 383 -0.96 -17.54 -5.90
CA ALA A 383 -2.06 -18.48 -5.72
C ALA A 383 -2.06 -19.12 -4.33
N ASP A 384 -0.91 -19.58 -3.82
CA ASP A 384 -0.79 -20.08 -2.44
C ASP A 384 -1.27 -19.04 -1.42
N GLN A 385 -0.82 -17.79 -1.57
CA GLN A 385 -1.22 -16.71 -0.66
C GLN A 385 -2.72 -16.39 -0.72
N LEU A 386 -3.37 -16.51 -1.89
CA LEU A 386 -4.82 -16.33 -2.03
C LEU A 386 -5.61 -17.52 -1.48
N MET A 387 -5.16 -18.76 -1.75
CA MET A 387 -5.79 -19.98 -1.22
C MET A 387 -5.84 -20.01 0.31
N ARG A 388 -4.85 -19.39 0.97
CA ARG A 388 -4.77 -19.31 2.43
C ARG A 388 -5.86 -18.47 3.09
N PHE A 389 -6.64 -17.68 2.34
CA PHE A 389 -7.86 -17.05 2.89
C PHE A 389 -8.96 -18.08 3.21
N GLY A 390 -9.01 -19.19 2.47
CA GLY A 390 -9.99 -20.26 2.65
C GLY A 390 -9.62 -21.30 3.70
N LEU A 391 -8.45 -21.19 4.33
CA LEU A 391 -8.06 -22.11 5.40
C LEU A 391 -8.95 -21.92 6.63
N GLU A 392 -9.44 -23.04 7.13
CA GLU A 392 -10.21 -23.13 8.39
C GLU A 392 -9.27 -23.44 9.56
N ASP A 393 -9.33 -22.65 10.64
CA ASP A 393 -8.74 -23.01 11.94
C ASP A 393 -9.71 -23.86 12.79
N GLU A 394 -11.01 -23.60 12.64
CA GLU A 394 -12.13 -24.37 13.18
C GLU A 394 -13.18 -24.58 12.06
N PRO A 395 -14.01 -25.66 12.12
CA PRO A 395 -15.00 -25.92 11.09
C PRO A 395 -15.93 -24.72 10.83
N GLY A 396 -15.91 -24.20 9.60
CA GLY A 396 -16.68 -23.02 9.19
C GLY A 396 -16.10 -21.67 9.61
N HIS A 397 -14.85 -21.63 10.08
CA HIS A 397 -14.17 -20.42 10.52
C HIS A 397 -12.99 -20.11 9.58
N THR A 398 -13.28 -19.40 8.50
CA THR A 398 -12.30 -18.97 7.48
C THR A 398 -11.89 -17.51 7.68
N ARG A 399 -10.95 -17.02 6.85
CA ARG A 399 -10.73 -15.58 6.66
C ARG A 399 -11.65 -15.01 5.57
N ILE A 400 -12.85 -15.53 5.35
CA ILE A 400 -13.80 -14.94 4.39
C ILE A 400 -14.92 -14.27 5.18
N PRO A 401 -15.25 -12.98 4.93
CA PRO A 401 -14.62 -12.01 4.04
C PRO A 401 -13.51 -11.17 4.73
N ASP A 402 -12.51 -11.80 5.33
CA ASP A 402 -11.45 -11.24 6.19
C ASP A 402 -11.93 -11.01 7.63
N ARG A 403 -12.59 -12.03 8.19
CA ARG A 403 -12.93 -12.15 9.61
C ARG A 403 -11.81 -12.87 10.36
N GLY A 404 -11.60 -12.48 11.62
CA GLY A 404 -10.68 -13.12 12.56
C GLY A 404 -9.18 -12.85 12.33
N GLY A 405 -8.40 -13.06 13.39
CA GLY A 405 -6.95 -12.87 13.41
C GLY A 405 -6.18 -13.98 12.69
N GLY A 406 -4.88 -14.07 12.96
CA GLY A 406 -4.04 -15.14 12.42
C GLY A 406 -4.61 -16.50 12.78
N ARG A 407 -4.94 -17.29 11.75
CA ARG A 407 -5.55 -18.62 11.81
C ARG A 407 -4.52 -19.69 12.15
N THR A 408 -3.35 -19.55 11.56
CA THR A 408 -2.24 -20.47 11.78
C THR A 408 -1.23 -19.80 12.71
N PRO A 409 -0.85 -20.44 13.82
CA PRO A 409 0.22 -19.92 14.66
C PRO A 409 1.53 -19.92 13.88
N ILE A 410 2.35 -18.89 14.09
CA ILE A 410 3.69 -18.83 13.54
C ILE A 410 4.52 -19.96 14.17
N PRO A 411 5.11 -20.88 13.38
CA PRO A 411 5.97 -21.94 13.89
C PRO A 411 7.11 -21.41 14.76
N ALA A 412 7.45 -22.15 15.82
CA ALA A 412 8.48 -21.71 16.78
C ALA A 412 9.87 -21.53 16.13
N ASP A 413 10.16 -22.28 15.07
CA ASP A 413 11.39 -22.20 14.29
C ASP A 413 11.42 -21.02 13.31
N GLN A 414 10.29 -20.34 13.08
CA GLN A 414 10.25 -19.10 12.31
C GLN A 414 10.74 -17.88 13.12
N TYR A 415 10.81 -17.97 14.45
CA TYR A 415 11.22 -16.86 15.31
C TYR A 415 12.73 -16.69 15.39
N GLY A 416 13.19 -15.44 15.28
CA GLY A 416 14.58 -15.06 15.35
C GLY A 416 15.37 -15.40 14.08
N THR A 417 16.30 -14.53 13.69
CA THR A 417 17.16 -14.74 12.51
C THR A 417 18.55 -15.20 12.93
N GLU A 418 19.20 -16.01 12.09
CA GLU A 418 20.57 -16.46 12.34
C GLU A 418 21.53 -15.27 12.58
N PRO A 419 21.49 -14.17 11.80
CA PRO A 419 22.30 -12.99 12.10
C PRO A 419 22.00 -12.36 13.47
N LEU A 420 20.72 -12.21 13.83
CA LEU A 420 20.34 -11.62 15.12
C LEU A 420 20.83 -12.50 16.30
N ILE A 421 20.62 -13.81 16.22
CA ILE A 421 21.09 -14.79 17.21
C ILE A 421 22.63 -14.73 17.34
N ARG A 422 23.33 -14.73 16.20
CA ARG A 422 24.80 -14.66 16.15
C ARG A 422 25.33 -13.38 16.80
N TRP A 423 24.75 -12.22 16.49
CA TRP A 423 25.20 -10.94 17.04
C TRP A 423 24.88 -10.77 18.52
N ARG A 424 23.69 -11.19 18.96
CA ARG A 424 23.36 -11.22 20.41
C ARG A 424 24.32 -12.15 21.16
N ALA A 425 24.57 -13.36 20.65
CA ALA A 425 25.54 -14.26 21.25
C ALA A 425 26.95 -13.66 21.32
N PHE A 426 27.39 -12.91 20.29
CA PHE A 426 28.66 -12.17 20.34
C PHE A 426 28.65 -11.07 21.39
N ILE A 427 27.60 -10.23 21.44
CA ILE A 427 27.52 -9.11 22.38
C ILE A 427 27.42 -9.62 23.83
N GLU A 428 26.67 -10.69 24.06
CA GLU A 428 26.43 -11.23 25.40
C GLU A 428 27.60 -12.09 25.90
N ASN A 429 28.13 -12.99 25.07
CA ASN A 429 29.06 -14.02 25.51
C ASN A 429 30.53 -13.71 25.22
N ASN A 430 30.82 -12.65 24.44
CA ASN A 430 32.20 -12.22 24.16
C ASN A 430 32.56 -10.96 24.95
N THR A 431 33.67 -10.97 25.70
CA THR A 431 34.13 -9.80 26.49
C THR A 431 34.36 -8.56 25.62
N PHE A 432 34.89 -8.72 24.41
CA PHE A 432 35.09 -7.63 23.47
C PHE A 432 33.75 -7.13 22.91
N GLY A 433 32.87 -8.05 22.52
CA GLY A 433 31.50 -7.73 22.07
C GLY A 433 30.74 -6.92 23.12
N ARG A 434 30.71 -7.40 24.37
CA ARG A 434 30.04 -6.73 25.48
C ARG A 434 30.61 -5.35 25.77
N PHE A 435 31.94 -5.22 25.81
CA PHE A 435 32.59 -3.96 26.19
C PHE A 435 32.44 -2.89 25.11
N PHE A 436 32.64 -3.23 23.84
CA PHE A 436 32.63 -2.23 22.76
C PHE A 436 31.24 -2.05 22.12
N TYR A 437 30.40 -3.08 22.15
CA TYR A 437 29.13 -3.09 21.39
C TYR A 437 27.91 -3.45 22.25
N GLY A 438 28.03 -3.51 23.57
CA GLY A 438 26.89 -3.74 24.46
C GLY A 438 25.74 -2.75 24.28
N TRP A 439 26.03 -1.52 23.84
CA TRP A 439 25.00 -0.52 23.54
C TRP A 439 24.22 -0.83 22.25
N VAL A 440 24.77 -1.64 21.35
CA VAL A 440 24.10 -2.05 20.10
C VAL A 440 22.92 -2.98 20.40
N ASP A 441 22.98 -3.73 21.49
CA ASP A 441 21.87 -4.60 21.91
C ASP A 441 20.57 -3.82 22.11
N GLY A 442 20.66 -2.59 22.64
CA GLY A 442 19.50 -1.71 22.85
C GLY A 442 18.90 -1.11 21.58
N ILE A 443 19.55 -1.26 20.43
CA ILE A 443 19.00 -0.86 19.12
C ILE A 443 18.65 -2.06 18.23
N LEU A 444 19.04 -3.27 18.64
CA LEU A 444 18.66 -4.48 17.94
C LEU A 444 17.23 -4.87 18.32
N PRO A 445 16.42 -5.33 17.37
CA PRO A 445 15.08 -5.87 17.63
C PRO A 445 15.17 -7.09 18.54
N ASN A 446 14.12 -7.37 19.31
CA ASN A 446 14.06 -8.58 20.12
C ASN A 446 13.94 -9.83 19.24
N LEU A 447 14.39 -11.00 19.74
CA LEU A 447 14.36 -12.25 18.97
C LEU A 447 12.94 -12.68 18.62
N ASP A 448 11.99 -12.41 19.50
CA ASP A 448 10.56 -12.67 19.35
C ASP A 448 9.83 -11.60 18.53
N GLU A 449 10.52 -10.53 18.09
CA GLU A 449 9.94 -9.47 17.26
C GLU A 449 10.22 -9.65 15.76
N ILE A 450 11.12 -10.56 15.40
CA ILE A 450 11.53 -10.78 14.02
C ILE A 450 11.40 -12.25 13.63
N LEU A 451 10.97 -12.46 12.40
CA LEU A 451 10.88 -13.76 11.77
C LEU A 451 12.05 -14.00 10.80
N ASN A 452 12.47 -15.25 10.67
CA ASN A 452 13.43 -15.70 9.66
C ASN A 452 12.79 -16.17 8.35
N ALA A 453 11.47 -16.31 8.33
CA ALA A 453 10.65 -16.55 7.16
C ALA A 453 9.51 -15.52 7.11
N PRO A 454 9.06 -15.12 5.91
CA PRO A 454 7.93 -14.22 5.76
C PRO A 454 6.64 -14.92 6.18
N LYS A 455 5.74 -14.18 6.83
CA LYS A 455 4.39 -14.67 7.11
C LYS A 455 3.65 -15.04 5.84
N THR A 456 2.83 -16.06 5.96
CA THR A 456 1.78 -16.36 4.99
C THR A 456 0.47 -15.66 5.37
N THR A 457 -0.45 -15.48 4.42
CA THR A 457 -1.77 -14.86 4.63
C THR A 457 -2.48 -15.33 5.90
N ASP A 458 -2.50 -16.64 6.15
CA ASP A 458 -3.18 -17.25 7.29
C ASP A 458 -2.51 -16.95 8.64
N GLN A 459 -1.31 -16.39 8.66
CA GLN A 459 -0.59 -15.99 9.87
C GLN A 459 -0.75 -14.49 10.20
N TYR A 460 -1.28 -13.68 9.29
CA TYR A 460 -1.51 -12.26 9.55
C TYR A 460 -2.65 -12.05 10.57
N GLN A 461 -2.51 -11.03 11.42
CA GLN A 461 -3.65 -10.56 12.23
C GLN A 461 -4.68 -9.83 11.35
N GLN A 462 -5.82 -9.43 11.94
CA GLN A 462 -6.83 -8.61 11.26
C GLN A 462 -6.26 -7.25 10.87
N GLU A 463 -6.46 -6.87 9.62
CA GLU A 463 -5.97 -5.62 9.06
C GLU A 463 -6.89 -5.16 7.93
N ASP A 464 -6.97 -3.84 7.74
CA ASP A 464 -7.70 -3.21 6.63
C ASP A 464 -7.13 -3.59 5.26
N PHE A 465 -5.81 -3.83 5.20
CA PHE A 465 -5.12 -4.38 4.05
C PHE A 465 -3.87 -5.15 4.48
N ILE A 466 -3.93 -6.48 4.54
CA ILE A 466 -2.82 -7.30 5.11
C ILE A 466 -1.47 -7.05 4.41
N TRP A 467 -1.49 -6.72 3.13
CA TRP A 467 -0.30 -6.50 2.32
C TRP A 467 0.44 -5.20 2.65
N GLN A 468 -0.09 -4.32 3.50
CA GLN A 468 0.66 -3.18 4.04
C GLN A 468 1.44 -3.52 5.31
N ARG A 469 1.28 -4.73 5.85
CA ARG A 469 1.99 -5.17 7.04
C ARG A 469 3.24 -5.95 6.67
N THR A 470 4.27 -5.75 7.47
CA THR A 470 5.51 -6.51 7.32
C THR A 470 5.22 -8.01 7.52
N PRO A 471 5.67 -8.86 6.58
CA PRO A 471 5.64 -10.30 6.77
C PRO A 471 6.74 -10.77 7.74
N TRP A 472 7.67 -9.90 8.13
CA TRP A 472 8.89 -10.30 8.85
C TRP A 472 8.81 -10.11 10.36
N THR A 473 7.62 -9.79 10.88
CA THR A 473 7.38 -9.66 12.32
C THR A 473 6.09 -10.41 12.70
N PRO A 474 6.04 -11.02 13.89
CA PRO A 474 4.92 -11.87 14.29
C PRO A 474 3.60 -11.10 14.49
N GLY A 475 3.68 -9.82 14.83
CA GLY A 475 2.51 -8.97 14.90
C GLY A 475 2.87 -7.56 15.37
N TYR A 476 2.08 -6.60 14.91
CA TYR A 476 2.03 -5.27 15.47
C TYR A 476 0.64 -5.13 16.09
N HIS A 477 0.55 -4.85 17.39
CA HIS A 477 -0.72 -4.78 18.12
C HIS A 477 -1.48 -3.48 17.80
N TRP A 478 -1.94 -3.29 16.57
CA TRP A 478 -2.94 -2.28 16.29
C TRP A 478 -4.30 -2.89 16.63
N ASN A 479 -4.79 -2.58 17.83
CA ASN A 479 -6.19 -2.78 18.25
C ASN A 479 -6.84 -4.04 17.67
N HIS A 480 -6.42 -5.21 18.14
CA HIS A 480 -7.16 -6.44 17.83
C HIS A 480 -8.59 -6.25 18.35
N GLU A 481 -9.51 -6.05 17.42
CA GLU A 481 -10.93 -5.88 17.70
C GLU A 481 -11.59 -7.20 17.34
N GLU A 482 -11.90 -7.99 18.37
CA GLU A 482 -12.74 -9.18 18.21
C GLU A 482 -13.98 -8.80 17.39
N TYR A 483 -14.36 -9.65 16.44
CA TYR A 483 -15.50 -9.42 15.53
C TYR A 483 -15.33 -8.31 14.48
N ARG A 484 -14.09 -7.84 14.26
CA ARG A 484 -13.76 -7.04 13.08
C ARG A 484 -13.89 -7.85 11.79
N GLN A 485 -14.43 -7.21 10.77
CA GLN A 485 -14.50 -7.66 9.38
C GLN A 485 -13.98 -6.55 8.47
N ASP A 486 -13.05 -6.88 7.59
CA ASP A 486 -12.50 -5.94 6.60
C ASP A 486 -13.16 -6.12 5.23
N SER A 487 -12.93 -5.17 4.32
CA SER A 487 -13.69 -5.07 3.05
C SER A 487 -13.39 -6.14 2.00
N GLY A 488 -12.50 -7.10 2.29
CA GLY A 488 -12.00 -8.05 1.31
C GLY A 488 -10.96 -7.50 0.33
N LEU A 489 -10.54 -6.24 0.47
CA LEU A 489 -9.54 -5.62 -0.40
C LEU A 489 -8.24 -6.42 -0.51
N SER A 490 -7.80 -7.02 0.60
CA SER A 490 -6.65 -7.91 0.68
C SER A 490 -6.73 -9.07 -0.31
N TYR A 491 -7.92 -9.59 -0.57
CA TYR A 491 -8.13 -10.69 -1.51
C TYR A 491 -8.44 -10.17 -2.93
N LEU A 492 -9.45 -9.29 -3.04
CA LEU A 492 -10.01 -8.86 -4.32
C LEU A 492 -8.99 -8.15 -5.21
N LEU A 493 -8.12 -7.31 -4.65
CA LEU A 493 -7.15 -6.57 -5.45
C LEU A 493 -6.14 -7.49 -6.16
N PRO A 494 -5.32 -8.30 -5.45
CA PRO A 494 -4.41 -9.23 -6.12
C PRO A 494 -5.12 -10.27 -6.98
N TYR A 495 -6.31 -10.75 -6.58
CA TYR A 495 -7.09 -11.70 -7.39
C TYR A 495 -7.44 -11.12 -8.76
N TYR A 496 -8.03 -9.91 -8.81
CA TYR A 496 -8.40 -9.30 -10.09
C TYR A 496 -7.21 -8.84 -10.92
N MET A 497 -6.10 -8.45 -10.28
CA MET A 497 -4.85 -8.26 -11.01
C MET A 497 -4.35 -9.55 -11.64
N GLY A 498 -4.44 -10.67 -10.92
CA GLY A 498 -4.05 -11.98 -11.42
C GLY A 498 -4.81 -12.37 -12.68
N ILE A 499 -6.13 -12.15 -12.71
CA ILE A 499 -6.93 -12.35 -13.94
C ILE A 499 -6.54 -11.33 -15.01
N TYR A 500 -6.44 -10.05 -14.67
CA TYR A 500 -6.16 -8.98 -15.64
C TYR A 500 -4.82 -9.18 -16.37
N TYR A 501 -3.80 -9.66 -15.65
CA TYR A 501 -2.46 -9.93 -16.18
C TYR A 501 -2.27 -11.38 -16.66
N SER A 502 -3.34 -12.18 -16.73
CA SER A 502 -3.25 -13.58 -17.15
C SER A 502 -2.25 -14.41 -16.33
N VAL A 503 -2.13 -14.13 -15.03
CA VAL A 503 -1.22 -14.84 -14.10
C VAL A 503 -1.61 -16.31 -13.97
N TRP A 504 -2.90 -16.62 -14.01
CA TRP A 504 -3.41 -17.98 -13.81
C TRP A 504 -3.15 -18.91 -15.00
N GLU A 505 -2.93 -18.37 -16.21
CA GLU A 505 -2.58 -19.16 -17.39
C GLU A 505 -1.23 -19.87 -17.23
N ASP A 506 -0.37 -19.39 -16.32
CA ASP A 506 0.94 -19.99 -16.05
C ASP A 506 0.86 -21.14 -15.03
N LEU A 507 -0.33 -21.42 -14.49
CA LEU A 507 -0.62 -22.53 -13.56
C LEU A 507 -1.27 -23.74 -14.24
N GLU A 508 -1.79 -23.58 -15.47
CA GLU A 508 -2.32 -24.64 -16.33
C GLU A 508 -1.23 -25.30 -17.18
#